data_AF-A0A816HA77-F1
#
_entry.id   AF-A0A816HA77-F1
#
_cell.length_a   1.000
_cell.length_b   1.000
_cell.length_c   1.000
_cell.angle_alpha   90.00
_cell.angle_beta   90.00
_cell.angle_gamma   90.00
#
_symmetry.space_group_name_H-M   'P 1'
#
loop_
_entity.id
_entity.type
_entity.pdbx_description
1 polymer ?
#
loop_
_entity_poly.entity_id
_entity_poly.type
_entity_poly.pdbx_seq_one_letter_code
_entity_poly.pdbx_strand_id
1 'polypeptide(L)'
;NFDEDHQEMMTDYADDLQSIKVDQQEHEEEINELFINRNNYDEKTDLEFERFFRSRQTLVATCFDPITYRPASVLAFKQFPGGRQELVVTDSLLSVNHDRIILKRLVLSGHPFKIHK
;
A
#
# COMPACT_ATOMS: atom_id res chain seq x y z
N ASN A 1 -7.99 1.56 -29.22
CA ASN A 1 -8.02 0.65 -28.06
C ASN A 1 -7.85 1.41 -26.74
N PHE A 2 -8.60 2.50 -26.54
CA PHE A 2 -8.49 3.33 -25.33
C PHE A 2 -9.15 2.66 -24.12
N ASP A 3 -10.17 1.82 -24.38
CA ASP A 3 -10.88 1.06 -23.35
C ASP A 3 -10.06 -0.14 -22.84
N GLU A 4 -9.26 -0.78 -23.69
CA GLU A 4 -8.33 -1.85 -23.29
C GLU A 4 -7.20 -1.30 -22.42
N ASP A 5 -6.58 -0.17 -22.80
CA ASP A 5 -5.52 0.48 -22.01
C ASP A 5 -6.03 0.94 -20.64
N HIS A 6 -7.27 1.45 -20.56
CA HIS A 6 -7.89 1.80 -19.28
C HIS A 6 -8.27 0.60 -18.43
N GLN A 7 -8.65 -0.52 -19.06
CA GLN A 7 -8.91 -1.78 -18.37
C GLN A 7 -7.62 -2.42 -17.86
N GLU A 8 -6.54 -2.45 -18.66
CA GLU A 8 -5.21 -2.88 -18.23
C GLU A 8 -4.71 -2.04 -17.06
N MET A 9 -4.83 -0.72 -17.16
CA MET A 9 -4.42 0.20 -16.10
C MET A 9 -5.22 -0.05 -14.81
N MET A 10 -6.52 -0.34 -14.90
CA MET A 10 -7.38 -0.67 -13.76
C MET A 10 -7.08 -2.06 -13.16
N THR A 11 -6.71 -3.05 -13.97
CA THR A 11 -6.30 -4.38 -13.49
C THR A 11 -4.93 -4.36 -12.84
N ASP A 12 -4.01 -3.53 -13.32
CA ASP A 12 -2.68 -3.39 -12.71
C ASP A 12 -2.78 -2.86 -11.28
N TYR A 13 -3.69 -1.92 -11.02
CA TYR A 13 -4.01 -1.43 -9.67
C TYR A 13 -4.66 -2.48 -8.77
N ALA A 14 -5.32 -3.50 -9.33
CA ALA A 14 -6.07 -4.50 -8.57
C ALA A 14 -5.18 -5.61 -7.98
N ASP A 15 -3.98 -5.81 -8.54
CA ASP A 15 -3.06 -6.90 -8.18
C ASP A 15 -1.94 -6.46 -7.21
N ASP A 16 -1.88 -5.20 -6.81
CA ASP A 16 -0.73 -4.59 -6.11
C ASP A 16 -0.52 -4.99 -4.63
N LEU A 17 -1.17 -6.06 -4.15
CA LEU A 17 -0.96 -6.61 -2.81
C LEU A 17 -0.24 -7.96 -2.82
N GLN A 18 0.14 -8.48 -3.98
CA GLN A 18 0.92 -9.72 -4.10
C GLN A 18 2.41 -9.38 -4.04
N SER A 19 2.98 -9.58 -2.85
CA SER A 19 4.40 -9.52 -2.53
C SER A 19 5.23 -8.41 -3.21
N ILE A 20 5.43 -7.33 -2.48
CA ILE A 20 6.34 -6.27 -2.90
C ILE A 20 7.73 -6.59 -2.36
N LYS A 21 8.74 -6.56 -3.24
CA LYS A 21 10.13 -6.60 -2.80
C LYS A 21 10.56 -5.23 -2.34
N VAL A 22 11.04 -5.16 -1.11
CA VAL A 22 11.54 -3.92 -0.53
C VAL A 22 13.04 -4.05 -0.36
N ASP A 23 13.78 -3.10 -0.92
CA ASP A 23 15.21 -2.93 -0.67
C ASP A 23 15.39 -1.78 0.32
N GLN A 24 15.98 -2.10 1.48
CA GLN A 24 16.40 -1.14 2.48
C GLN A 24 17.87 -1.37 2.81
N GLN A 25 18.71 -0.35 2.59
CA GLN A 25 20.15 -0.41 2.91
C GLN A 25 20.85 -1.68 2.36
N GLU A 26 20.60 -2.03 1.09
CA GLU A 26 21.18 -3.20 0.42
C GLU A 26 20.66 -4.56 0.92
N HIS A 27 19.57 -4.56 1.70
CA HIS A 27 18.86 -5.76 2.10
C HIS A 27 17.53 -5.88 1.35
N GLU A 28 17.43 -6.87 0.47
CA GLU A 28 16.19 -7.21 -0.24
C GLU A 28 15.33 -8.15 0.60
N GLU A 29 14.11 -7.74 0.91
CA GLU A 29 13.10 -8.60 1.53
C GLU A 29 11.82 -8.66 0.70
N GLU A 30 11.15 -9.82 0.72
CA GLU A 30 9.83 -9.99 0.13
C GLU A 30 8.76 -9.81 1.20
N ILE A 31 7.96 -8.75 1.07
CA ILE A 31 6.92 -8.40 2.04
C ILE A 31 5.57 -8.87 1.54
N ASN A 32 5.01 -9.87 2.22
CA ASN A 32 3.74 -10.51 1.83
C ASN A 32 2.50 -9.73 2.29
N GLU A 33 2.59 -9.00 3.40
CA GLU A 33 1.48 -8.21 3.94
C GLU A 33 1.92 -6.76 4.12
N LEU A 34 1.42 -5.90 3.22
CA LEU A 34 1.65 -4.47 3.28
C LEU A 34 0.39 -3.75 3.73
N PHE A 35 0.48 -3.01 4.84
CA PHE A 35 -0.59 -2.16 5.31
C PHE A 35 -0.33 -0.73 4.85
N ILE A 36 -1.13 -0.25 3.90
CA ILE A 36 -1.00 1.11 3.36
C ILE A 36 -2.05 2.04 3.97
N ASN A 37 -1.64 3.28 4.24
CA ASN A 37 -2.53 4.34 4.70
C ASN A 37 -2.07 5.70 4.17
N ARG A 38 -2.95 6.70 4.15
CA ARG A 38 -2.52 8.08 3.82
C ARG A 38 -1.69 8.68 4.94
N ASN A 39 -0.64 9.41 4.57
CA ASN A 39 0.07 10.23 5.55
C ASN A 39 -0.83 11.40 5.99
N ASN A 40 -1.32 11.35 7.23
CA ASN A 40 -2.01 12.47 7.84
C ASN A 40 -0.99 13.21 8.71
N TYR A 41 -0.76 14.49 8.42
CA TYR A 41 0.03 15.37 9.29
C TYR A 41 -0.71 15.76 10.58
N ASP A 42 -2.00 15.45 10.64
CA ASP A 42 -2.83 15.64 11.82
C ASP A 42 -2.46 14.61 12.89
N GLU A 43 -2.50 14.97 14.17
CA GLU A 43 -2.07 14.15 15.33
C GLU A 43 -2.95 12.90 15.57
N LYS A 44 -3.75 12.52 14.57
CA LYS A 44 -4.68 11.41 14.62
C LYS A 44 -3.91 10.09 14.62
N THR A 45 -4.03 9.37 15.73
CA THR A 45 -3.46 8.04 15.94
C THR A 45 -4.09 6.96 15.06
N ASP A 46 -5.35 7.18 14.66
CA ASP A 46 -6.15 6.20 13.93
C ASP A 46 -6.08 6.46 12.43
N LEU A 47 -5.35 5.60 11.71
CA LEU A 47 -5.11 5.74 10.28
C LEU A 47 -6.02 4.80 9.49
N GLU A 48 -6.67 5.31 8.44
CA GLU A 48 -7.54 4.49 7.59
C GLU A 48 -6.71 3.66 6.60
N PHE A 49 -6.93 2.35 6.60
CA PHE A 49 -6.35 1.42 5.63
C PHE A 49 -6.85 1.74 4.21
N GLU A 50 -5.92 1.89 3.27
CA GLU A 50 -6.23 1.94 1.85
C GLU A 50 -6.05 0.56 1.20
N ARG A 51 -6.92 0.24 0.25
CA ARG A 51 -6.87 -1.06 -0.46
C ARG A 51 -5.95 -1.04 -1.66
N PHE A 52 -5.72 0.14 -2.24
CA PHE A 52 -5.06 0.32 -3.52
C PHE A 52 -4.14 1.53 -3.47
N PHE A 53 -3.03 1.48 -4.22
CA PHE A 53 -2.22 2.65 -4.47
C PHE A 53 -3.01 3.64 -5.33
N ARG A 54 -2.93 4.92 -4.98
CA ARG A 54 -3.56 5.98 -5.75
C ARG A 54 -2.50 6.82 -6.42
N SER A 55 -2.67 7.03 -7.73
CA SER A 55 -1.78 7.89 -8.50
C SER A 55 -1.66 9.27 -7.84
N ARG A 56 -0.44 9.76 -7.70
CA ARG A 56 -0.10 11.09 -7.19
C ARG A 56 -0.52 11.37 -5.74
N GLN A 57 -0.62 10.34 -4.90
CA GLN A 57 -0.81 10.51 -3.45
C GLN A 57 0.37 9.90 -2.68
N THR A 58 0.83 10.58 -1.63
CA THR A 58 1.81 10.02 -0.70
C THR A 58 1.11 9.07 0.25
N LEU A 59 1.57 7.83 0.25
CA LEU A 59 1.08 6.76 1.12
C LEU A 59 2.21 6.33 2.05
N VAL A 60 1.84 5.83 3.22
CA VAL A 60 2.75 5.19 4.16
C VAL A 60 2.47 3.70 4.13
N ALA A 61 3.49 2.93 3.81
CA ALA A 61 3.45 1.48 3.89
C ALA A 61 4.03 1.03 5.24
N THR A 62 3.29 0.18 5.95
CA THR A 62 3.69 -0.40 7.23
C THR A 62 3.78 -1.91 7.07
N CYS A 63 4.89 -2.48 7.53
CA CYS A 63 5.20 -3.90 7.46
C CYS A 63 5.97 -4.33 8.72
N PHE A 64 6.13 -5.63 8.89
CA PHE A 64 7.04 -6.20 9.88
C PHE A 64 8.35 -6.58 9.19
N ASP A 65 9.43 -5.93 9.61
CA ASP A 65 10.78 -6.02 9.03
C ASP A 65 11.77 -5.73 10.18
N PRO A 66 12.96 -6.37 10.22
CA PRO A 66 14.08 -5.94 11.05
C PRO A 66 14.23 -4.41 11.21
N ILE A 67 14.63 -3.99 12.41
CA ILE A 67 14.78 -2.55 12.70
C ILE A 67 15.97 -1.94 11.95
N THR A 68 15.68 -0.92 11.15
CA THR A 68 16.68 -0.14 10.40
C THR A 68 16.82 1.28 10.97
N TYR A 69 18.04 1.79 11.07
CA TYR A 69 18.31 3.14 11.59
C TYR A 69 18.36 4.19 10.47
N ARG A 70 17.70 5.33 10.70
CA ARG A 70 17.61 6.43 9.72
C ARG A 70 18.96 7.17 9.53
N PRO A 71 19.22 7.75 8.34
CA PRO A 71 18.36 7.73 7.14
C PRO A 71 18.55 6.45 6.32
N ALA A 72 17.44 5.86 5.88
CA ALA A 72 17.43 4.71 4.97
C ALA A 72 16.50 5.02 3.79
N SER A 73 17.02 4.89 2.57
CA SER A 73 16.20 4.90 1.36
C SER A 73 15.50 3.56 1.20
N VAL A 74 14.27 3.60 0.71
CA VAL A 74 13.42 2.43 0.51
C VAL A 74 13.01 2.38 -0.96
N LEU A 75 13.29 1.25 -1.61
CA LEU A 75 12.83 0.97 -2.97
C LEU A 75 11.83 -0.17 -2.93
N ALA A 76 10.75 -0.06 -3.71
CA ALA A 76 9.73 -1.09 -3.77
C ALA A 76 9.53 -1.56 -5.21
N PHE A 77 9.58 -2.87 -5.42
CA PHE A 77 9.50 -3.50 -6.72
C PHE A 77 8.31 -4.46 -6.83
N LYS A 78 7.57 -4.36 -7.94
CA LYS A 78 6.58 -5.35 -8.36
C LYS A 78 7.28 -6.48 -9.09
N GLN A 79 7.02 -7.71 -8.68
CA GLN A 79 7.60 -8.90 -9.29
C GLN A 79 6.68 -9.45 -10.37
N PHE A 80 7.24 -9.73 -11.55
CA PHE A 80 6.52 -10.39 -12.64
C PHE A 80 7.01 -11.83 -12.82
N PRO A 81 6.16 -12.73 -13.38
CA PRO A 81 6.59 -14.04 -13.81
C PRO A 81 7.82 -13.95 -14.73
N GLY A 82 8.84 -14.77 -14.45
CA GLY A 82 10.09 -14.75 -15.21
C GLY A 82 11.20 -13.86 -14.63
N GLY A 83 11.02 -13.33 -13.41
CA GLY A 83 12.08 -12.62 -12.67
C GLY A 83 12.26 -11.16 -13.08
N ARG A 84 11.40 -10.64 -13.96
CA ARG A 84 11.35 -9.20 -14.27
C ARG A 84 10.82 -8.46 -13.06
N GLN A 85 11.50 -7.38 -12.68
CA GLN A 85 11.09 -6.48 -11.62
C GLN A 85 10.82 -5.10 -12.19
N GLU A 86 9.80 -4.44 -11.68
CA GLU A 86 9.46 -3.07 -12.02
C GLU A 86 9.49 -2.20 -10.77
N LEU A 87 10.19 -1.07 -10.84
CA LEU A 87 10.26 -0.12 -9.75
C LEU A 87 8.92 0.63 -9.65
N VAL A 88 8.22 0.45 -8.53
CA VAL A 88 6.91 1.08 -8.28
C VAL A 88 7.04 2.27 -7.34
N VAL A 89 7.94 2.20 -6.35
CA VAL A 89 8.09 3.26 -5.33
C VAL A 89 9.56 3.56 -5.06
N THR A 90 9.87 4.83 -4.90
CA THR A 90 11.12 5.34 -4.35
C THR A 90 10.79 6.31 -3.23
N ASP A 91 11.16 5.96 -2.00
CA ASP A 91 10.94 6.81 -0.84
C ASP A 91 12.01 6.58 0.22
N SER A 92 11.75 7.02 1.45
CA SER A 92 12.62 6.92 2.61
C SER A 92 11.89 6.33 3.80
N LEU A 93 12.64 5.68 4.68
CA LEU A 93 12.12 5.09 5.89
C LEU A 93 11.61 6.20 6.83
N LEU A 94 10.32 6.12 7.17
CA LEU A 94 9.71 6.94 8.20
C LEU A 94 10.22 6.52 9.60
N SER A 95 9.74 7.14 10.67
CA SER A 95 9.98 6.64 12.03
C SER A 95 9.46 5.21 12.19
N VAL A 96 10.31 4.32 12.74
CA VAL A 96 9.87 3.00 13.23
C VAL A 96 9.03 3.23 14.49
N ASN A 97 7.71 3.09 14.37
CA ASN A 97 6.75 3.34 15.45
C ASN A 97 5.72 2.21 15.55
N HIS A 98 5.77 1.47 16.65
CA HIS A 98 4.86 0.36 16.94
C HIS A 98 3.45 0.80 17.36
N ASP A 99 3.27 2.07 17.75
CA ASP A 99 1.99 2.61 18.17
C ASP A 99 1.10 3.04 16.98
N ARG A 100 1.58 2.87 15.74
CA ARG A 100 0.84 3.21 14.53
C ARG A 100 -0.27 2.19 14.28
N ILE A 101 -1.52 2.58 14.48
CA ILE A 101 -2.69 1.71 14.27
C ILE A 101 -3.32 1.99 12.90
N ILE A 102 -3.47 0.93 12.09
CA ILE A 102 -4.12 0.98 10.78
C ILE A 102 -5.47 0.26 10.86
N LEU A 103 -6.56 0.99 10.62
CA LEU A 103 -7.94 0.51 10.73
C LEU A 103 -8.53 0.16 9.36
N LYS A 104 -8.95 -1.10 9.20
CA LYS A 104 -9.63 -1.58 7.99
C LYS A 104 -11.14 -1.40 8.07
N ARG A 105 -11.71 -0.58 7.18
CA ARG A 105 -13.16 -0.38 7.06
C ARG A 105 -13.82 -1.43 6.15
N LEU A 106 -14.95 -1.96 6.59
CA LEU A 106 -15.87 -2.76 5.79
C LEU A 106 -17.21 -2.00 5.65
N VAL A 107 -17.65 -1.77 4.42
CA VAL A 107 -18.93 -1.12 4.13
C VAL A 107 -19.91 -2.17 3.66
N LEU A 108 -21.01 -2.32 4.39
CA LEU A 108 -22.09 -3.23 4.03
C LEU A 108 -23.15 -2.45 3.25
N SER A 109 -23.48 -2.90 2.04
CA SER A 109 -24.58 -2.34 1.24
C SER A 109 -25.87 -3.08 1.49
N GLY A 110 -26.99 -2.36 1.61
CA GLY A 110 -28.32 -2.94 1.69
C GLY A 110 -29.30 -2.13 0.85
N HIS A 111 -30.17 -2.80 0.11
CA HIS A 111 -31.28 -2.14 -0.57
C HIS A 111 -32.48 -2.06 0.38
N PRO A 112 -33.03 -0.86 0.65
CA PRO A 112 -34.19 -0.73 1.51
C PRO A 112 -35.40 -1.44 0.87
N PHE A 113 -35.92 -2.47 1.52
CA PHE A 113 -36.96 -3.33 0.95
C PHE A 113 -38.39 -2.92 1.34
N LYS A 114 -38.63 -2.58 2.62
CA LYS A 114 -39.96 -2.23 3.10
C LYS A 114 -39.90 -1.11 4.12
N ILE A 115 -40.44 0.05 3.74
CA ILE A 115 -40.44 1.27 4.56
C ILE A 115 -41.87 1.50 5.04
N HIS A 116 -42.10 1.38 6.35
CA HIS A 116 -43.37 1.76 6.97
C HIS A 116 -43.25 3.21 7.49
N LYS A 117 -44.38 3.93 7.50
CA LYS A 117 -44.47 5.28 8.03
C LYS A 117 -44.65 5.27 9.54
#